data_AF-A0A5E6W4B0-F1
#
_entry.id   AF-A0A5E6W4B0-F1
#
_cell.length_a   1.000
_cell.length_b   1.000
_cell.length_c   1.000
_cell.angle_alpha   90.00
_cell.angle_beta   90.00
_cell.angle_gamma   90.00
#
_symmetry.space_group_name_H-M   'P 1'
#
loop_
_entity.id
_entity.type
_entity.pdbx_description
1 polymer ?
#
loop_
_entity_poly.entity_id
_entity_poly.type
_entity_poly.pdbx_seq_one_letter_code
_entity_poly.pdbx_strand_id
1 'polypeptide(L)'
;MLVGCPQVGAAFEAVRARILGQARDLPKLQAEVSEMRAKMRDNLGTKLSAAGTAANAFDAGVPFDIKQDAGGIVDIEFMVQYAALAWSYDHPALLRWTDNIRLLEELEQAGLMPASDAVLLREVYKAFRSAAHRQALQKQAGVIDAGQFVQERQEVRRIWAQLGLT
;
A
#
# COMPACT_ATOMS: atom_id res chain seq x y z
N MET A 1 14.55 7.42 -12.11
CA MET A 1 15.64 6.64 -12.75
C MET A 1 16.81 6.46 -11.78
N LEU A 2 17.38 5.26 -11.64
CA LEU A 2 18.54 5.03 -10.74
C LEU A 2 19.89 5.29 -11.42
N VAL A 3 20.03 4.92 -12.70
CA VAL A 3 21.22 5.17 -13.53
C VAL A 3 20.76 5.41 -14.97
N GLY A 4 21.40 6.36 -15.66
CA GLY A 4 21.15 6.68 -17.06
C GLY A 4 21.59 8.10 -17.39
N CYS A 5 21.74 8.43 -18.68
CA CYS A 5 22.06 9.79 -19.09
C CYS A 5 20.84 10.72 -18.92
N PRO A 6 21.03 12.04 -18.79
CA PRO A 6 19.93 12.99 -18.57
C PRO A 6 18.82 12.92 -19.62
N GLN A 7 19.16 12.66 -20.89
CA GLN A 7 18.19 12.52 -21.98
C GLN A 7 17.25 11.32 -21.78
N VAL A 8 17.82 10.16 -21.44
CA VAL A 8 17.04 8.95 -21.16
C VAL A 8 16.21 9.14 -19.89
N GLY A 9 16.76 9.81 -18.88
CA GLY A 9 16.04 10.19 -17.66
C GLY A 9 14.78 11.02 -17.94
N ALA A 10 14.93 12.09 -18.72
CA ALA A 10 13.81 12.94 -19.10
C ALA A 10 12.76 12.18 -19.94
N ALA A 11 13.19 11.36 -20.89
CA ALA A 11 12.29 10.55 -21.71
C ALA A 11 11.50 9.54 -20.85
N PHE A 12 12.14 8.91 -19.88
CA PHE A 12 11.49 8.00 -18.95
C PHE A 12 10.42 8.70 -18.12
N GLU A 13 10.74 9.84 -17.49
CA GLU A 13 9.78 10.57 -16.67
C GLU A 13 8.60 11.10 -17.52
N ALA A 14 8.83 11.52 -18.76
CA ALA A 14 7.76 11.91 -19.67
C ALA A 14 6.81 10.75 -19.99
N VAL A 15 7.34 9.54 -20.24
CA VAL A 15 6.51 8.35 -20.44
C VAL A 15 5.74 8.00 -19.17
N ARG A 16 6.40 8.00 -18.01
CA ARG A 16 5.76 7.71 -16.73
C ARG A 16 4.62 8.67 -16.43
N ALA A 17 4.85 9.97 -16.58
CA ALA A 17 3.83 11.00 -16.39
C ALA A 17 2.64 10.80 -17.33
N ARG A 18 2.90 10.50 -18.60
CA ARG A 18 1.85 10.24 -19.60
C ARG A 18 0.99 9.02 -19.26
N ILE A 19 1.56 7.95 -18.71
CA ILE A 19 0.83 6.72 -18.37
C ILE A 19 0.06 6.89 -17.04
N LEU A 20 0.71 7.43 -16.01
CA LEU A 20 0.09 7.59 -14.70
C LEU A 20 -0.98 8.69 -14.72
N GLY A 21 -0.74 9.80 -15.42
CA GLY A 21 -1.66 10.93 -15.57
C GLY A 21 -2.75 10.73 -16.63
N GLN A 22 -3.17 9.49 -16.92
CA GLN A 22 -4.35 9.24 -17.75
C GLN A 22 -5.62 9.32 -16.90
N ALA A 23 -6.69 9.91 -17.43
CA ALA A 23 -8.01 9.84 -16.81
C ALA A 23 -8.50 8.38 -16.79
N ARG A 24 -9.10 7.97 -15.66
CA ARG A 24 -9.58 6.60 -15.44
C ARG A 24 -11.01 6.59 -14.91
N ASP A 25 -11.74 5.54 -15.26
CA ASP A 25 -13.00 5.18 -14.62
C ASP A 25 -12.69 4.64 -13.21
N LEU A 26 -13.08 5.38 -12.18
CA LEU A 26 -12.74 5.05 -10.79
C LEU A 26 -13.36 3.73 -10.31
N PRO A 27 -14.66 3.45 -10.50
CA PRO A 27 -15.23 2.14 -10.22
C PRO A 27 -14.49 0.98 -10.90
N LYS A 28 -14.14 1.13 -12.18
CA LYS A 28 -13.40 0.09 -12.90
C LYS A 28 -12.01 -0.11 -12.30
N LEU A 29 -11.28 0.98 -12.03
CA LEU A 29 -9.95 0.93 -11.43
C LEU A 29 -9.98 0.29 -10.02
N GLN A 30 -10.96 0.63 -9.18
CA GLN A 30 -11.14 0.03 -7.86
C GLN A 30 -11.31 -1.49 -7.97
N ALA A 31 -12.12 -1.96 -8.91
CA ALA A 31 -12.33 -3.39 -9.15
C ALA A 31 -11.04 -4.08 -9.62
N GLU A 32 -10.32 -3.52 -10.58
CA GLU A 32 -9.07 -4.09 -11.11
C GLU A 32 -7.97 -4.18 -10.03
N VAL A 33 -7.81 -3.13 -9.22
CA VAL A 33 -6.84 -3.11 -8.11
C VAL A 33 -7.22 -4.12 -7.04
N SER A 34 -8.50 -4.20 -6.67
CA SER A 34 -9.02 -5.14 -5.67
C SER A 34 -8.85 -6.59 -6.12
N GLU A 35 -9.21 -6.91 -7.37
CA GLU A 35 -9.07 -8.26 -7.93
C GLU A 35 -7.60 -8.70 -7.99
N MET A 36 -6.72 -7.81 -8.48
CA MET A 36 -5.28 -8.08 -8.49
C MET A 36 -4.76 -8.33 -7.08
N ARG A 37 -5.18 -7.52 -6.10
CA ARG A 37 -4.73 -7.67 -4.72
C ARG A 37 -5.21 -8.97 -4.10
N ALA A 38 -6.48 -9.33 -4.32
CA ALA A 38 -7.07 -10.57 -3.85
C ALA A 38 -6.31 -11.78 -4.37
N LYS A 39 -6.00 -11.84 -5.68
CA LYS A 39 -5.18 -12.91 -6.27
C LYS A 39 -3.79 -13.02 -5.65
N MET A 40 -3.14 -11.90 -5.36
CA MET A 40 -1.85 -11.93 -4.66
C MET A 40 -1.98 -12.43 -3.22
N ARG A 41 -3.03 -11.99 -2.52
CA ARG A 41 -3.34 -12.39 -1.15
C ARG A 41 -3.60 -13.89 -1.06
N ASP A 42 -4.36 -14.43 -1.99
CA ASP A 42 -4.67 -15.86 -2.08
C ASP A 42 -3.42 -16.71 -2.26
N ASN A 43 -2.40 -16.23 -2.98
CA ASN A 43 -1.19 -16.99 -3.25
C ASN A 43 -0.10 -16.83 -2.18
N LEU A 44 0.02 -15.63 -1.61
CA LEU A 44 1.17 -15.26 -0.77
C LEU A 44 0.82 -15.10 0.72
N GLY A 45 -0.47 -14.96 1.05
CA GLY A 45 -0.92 -14.70 2.41
C GLY A 45 -0.99 -15.94 3.29
N THR A 46 -1.05 -15.70 4.60
CA THR A 46 -1.10 -16.71 5.65
C THR A 46 -2.40 -17.51 5.57
N LYS A 47 -2.30 -18.80 5.26
CA LYS A 47 -3.47 -19.67 5.08
C LYS A 47 -4.32 -19.82 6.35
N LEU A 48 -3.69 -19.87 7.53
CA LEU A 48 -4.36 -20.12 8.80
C LEU A 48 -5.38 -19.03 9.17
N SER A 49 -5.17 -17.79 8.71
CA SER A 49 -6.01 -16.63 9.01
C SER A 49 -6.77 -16.11 7.78
N ALA A 50 -6.90 -16.94 6.74
CA ALA A 50 -7.40 -16.51 5.41
C ALA A 50 -6.73 -15.20 4.96
N ALA A 51 -5.40 -15.18 5.04
CA ALA A 51 -4.54 -14.05 4.75
C ALA A 51 -4.94 -12.77 5.51
N GLY A 52 -5.19 -12.90 6.82
CA GLY A 52 -5.53 -11.79 7.70
C GLY A 52 -7.00 -11.33 7.65
N THR A 53 -7.87 -12.04 6.94
CA THR A 53 -9.29 -11.66 6.79
C THR A 53 -10.24 -12.43 7.71
N ALA A 54 -9.85 -13.62 8.18
CA ALA A 54 -10.67 -14.43 9.08
C ALA A 54 -10.80 -13.81 10.49
N ALA A 55 -11.78 -14.29 11.26
CA ALA A 55 -12.04 -13.79 12.61
C ALA A 55 -10.84 -13.98 13.57
N ASN A 56 -10.09 -15.06 13.40
CA ASN A 56 -8.89 -15.36 14.21
C ASN A 56 -7.65 -14.56 13.79
N ALA A 57 -7.74 -13.67 12.79
CA ALA A 57 -6.59 -12.95 12.25
C ALA A 57 -5.91 -11.99 13.23
N PHE A 58 -6.49 -11.79 14.42
CA PHE A 58 -5.96 -10.92 15.48
C PHE A 58 -5.67 -11.69 16.77
N ASP A 59 -5.88 -13.01 16.78
CA ASP A 59 -5.68 -13.83 17.97
C ASP A 59 -4.19 -14.07 18.21
N ALA A 60 -3.76 -13.96 19.47
CA ALA A 60 -2.38 -14.28 19.85
C ALA A 60 -2.04 -15.74 19.48
N GLY A 61 -0.82 -15.95 18.98
CA GLY A 61 -0.35 -17.24 18.48
C GLY A 61 -0.72 -17.55 17.02
N VAL A 62 -1.59 -16.74 16.39
CA VAL A 62 -1.85 -16.84 14.95
C VAL A 62 -0.73 -16.09 14.20
N PRO A 63 -0.14 -16.65 13.14
CA PRO A 63 0.83 -15.95 12.33
C PRO A 63 0.18 -14.84 11.49
N PHE A 64 0.88 -13.73 11.37
CA PHE A 64 0.54 -12.62 10.49
C PHE A 64 1.75 -12.29 9.60
N ASP A 65 1.62 -12.46 8.29
CA ASP A 65 2.61 -11.99 7.32
C ASP A 65 2.46 -10.48 7.17
N ILE A 66 3.42 -9.74 7.73
CA ILE A 66 3.36 -8.28 7.82
C ILE A 66 3.35 -7.60 6.44
N LYS A 67 3.78 -8.31 5.39
CA LYS A 67 3.73 -7.81 4.02
C LYS A 67 2.43 -8.19 3.35
N GLN A 68 2.10 -9.48 3.35
CA GLN A 68 1.15 -10.07 2.41
C GLN A 68 -0.27 -10.18 2.94
N ASP A 69 -0.48 -10.18 4.26
CA ASP A 69 -1.81 -10.32 4.83
C ASP A 69 -2.59 -9.00 4.81
N ALA A 70 -3.91 -9.11 4.97
CA ALA A 70 -4.80 -7.96 5.02
C ALA A 70 -4.43 -7.02 6.19
N GLY A 71 -4.37 -5.72 5.88
CA GLY A 71 -3.85 -4.70 6.79
C GLY A 71 -2.33 -4.63 6.84
N GLY A 72 -1.61 -5.29 5.92
CA GLY A 72 -0.15 -5.31 5.85
C GLY A 72 0.46 -4.24 4.93
N ILE A 73 1.80 -4.31 4.74
CA ILE A 73 2.58 -3.35 3.94
C ILE A 73 2.05 -3.25 2.50
N VAL A 74 1.73 -4.39 1.88
CA VAL A 74 1.32 -4.43 0.47
C VAL A 74 -0.04 -3.76 0.27
N ASP A 75 -0.94 -3.80 1.26
CA ASP A 75 -2.21 -3.07 1.17
C ASP A 75 -1.96 -1.56 1.11
N ILE A 76 -1.03 -1.03 1.90
CA ILE A 76 -0.65 0.40 1.87
C ILE A 76 -0.02 0.77 0.51
N GLU A 77 0.84 -0.10 -0.03
CA GLU A 77 1.43 0.07 -1.36
C GLU A 77 0.36 0.14 -2.46
N PHE A 78 -0.63 -0.74 -2.39
CA PHE A 78 -1.76 -0.75 -3.32
C PHE A 78 -2.64 0.48 -3.18
N MET A 79 -2.90 0.98 -1.98
CA MET A 79 -3.65 2.23 -1.78
C MET A 79 -2.95 3.43 -2.42
N VAL A 80 -1.63 3.53 -2.25
CA VAL A 80 -0.83 4.61 -2.86
C VAL A 80 -0.80 4.49 -4.39
N GLN A 81 -0.62 3.28 -4.92
CA GLN A 81 -0.64 3.03 -6.36
C GLN A 81 -2.01 3.33 -6.98
N TYR A 82 -3.08 2.90 -6.32
CA TYR A 82 -4.46 3.23 -6.69
C TYR A 82 -4.63 4.74 -6.74
N ALA A 83 -4.26 5.46 -5.69
CA ALA A 83 -4.42 6.90 -5.59
C ALA A 83 -3.64 7.65 -6.70
N ALA A 84 -2.42 7.21 -7.00
CA ALA A 84 -1.65 7.76 -8.10
C ALA A 84 -2.36 7.54 -9.45
N LEU A 85 -2.91 6.35 -9.71
CA LEU A 85 -3.64 6.07 -10.94
C LEU A 85 -4.99 6.79 -11.02
N ALA A 86 -5.68 6.92 -9.89
CA ALA A 86 -7.00 7.53 -9.77
C ALA A 86 -6.94 9.04 -10.00
N TRP A 87 -5.94 9.72 -9.45
CA TRP A 87 -5.99 11.17 -9.29
C TRP A 87 -4.84 11.95 -9.94
N SER A 88 -3.81 11.29 -10.51
CA SER A 88 -2.70 12.03 -11.15
C SER A 88 -3.10 12.84 -12.39
N TYR A 89 -4.26 12.57 -12.99
CA TYR A 89 -4.79 13.38 -14.09
C TYR A 89 -5.14 14.80 -13.61
N ASP A 90 -5.94 14.90 -12.53
CA ASP A 90 -6.36 16.19 -11.96
C ASP A 90 -5.33 16.77 -10.97
N HIS A 91 -4.47 15.93 -10.40
CA HIS A 91 -3.45 16.29 -9.42
C HIS A 91 -2.04 15.85 -9.87
N PRO A 92 -1.41 16.56 -10.82
CA PRO A 92 -0.09 16.19 -11.35
C PRO A 92 1.04 16.13 -10.30
N ALA A 93 0.86 16.73 -9.12
CA ALA A 93 1.81 16.63 -8.00
C ALA A 93 2.06 15.18 -7.58
N LEU A 94 1.08 14.28 -7.73
CA LEU A 94 1.21 12.84 -7.48
C LEU A 94 2.21 12.15 -8.42
N LEU A 95 2.62 12.80 -9.51
CA LEU A 95 3.64 12.27 -10.42
C LEU A 95 5.06 12.59 -9.95
N ARG A 96 5.25 13.49 -8.99
CA ARG A 96 6.57 14.00 -8.58
C ARG A 96 7.43 12.93 -7.92
N TRP A 97 6.82 12.07 -7.12
CA TRP A 97 7.51 11.09 -6.29
C TRP A 97 7.10 9.66 -6.65
N THR A 98 7.92 8.70 -6.23
CA THR A 98 7.69 7.26 -6.49
C THR A 98 7.61 6.42 -5.23
N ASP A 99 7.94 6.97 -4.06
CA ASP A 99 7.85 6.26 -2.79
C ASP A 99 6.57 6.59 -2.03
N ASN A 100 6.13 5.62 -1.21
CA ASN A 100 4.85 5.67 -0.53
C ASN A 100 4.73 6.84 0.45
N ILE A 101 5.80 7.17 1.17
CA ILE A 101 5.76 8.21 2.20
C ILE A 101 5.49 9.57 1.58
N ARG A 102 6.25 9.93 0.54
CA ARG A 102 6.05 11.21 -0.15
C ARG A 102 4.74 11.24 -0.94
N LEU A 103 4.30 10.12 -1.51
CA LEU A 103 2.98 10.08 -2.14
C LEU A 103 1.83 10.27 -1.14
N LEU A 104 1.91 9.68 0.06
CA LEU A 104 0.94 9.93 1.13
C LEU A 104 0.92 11.41 1.57
N GLU A 105 2.08 12.06 1.60
CA GLU A 105 2.18 13.52 1.85
C GLU A 105 1.50 14.35 0.76
N GLU A 106 1.69 13.99 -0.51
CA GLU A 106 1.04 14.69 -1.62
C GLU A 106 -0.49 14.47 -1.60
N LEU A 107 -0.96 13.28 -1.20
CA LEU A 107 -2.40 13.00 -1.04
C LEU A 107 -3.03 13.84 0.07
N GLU A 108 -2.33 14.00 1.20
CA GLU A 108 -2.71 14.91 2.27
C GLU A 108 -2.77 16.37 1.79
N GLN A 109 -1.71 16.85 1.14
CA GLN A 109 -1.61 18.23 0.67
C GLN A 109 -2.64 18.57 -0.41
N ALA A 110 -2.99 17.60 -1.25
CA ALA A 110 -4.02 17.74 -2.28
C ALA A 110 -5.46 17.63 -1.72
N GLY A 111 -5.64 17.28 -0.45
CA GLY A 111 -6.95 17.08 0.17
C GLY A 111 -7.69 15.82 -0.31
N LEU A 112 -6.96 14.88 -0.93
CA LEU A 112 -7.50 13.62 -1.46
C LEU A 112 -7.63 12.53 -0.39
N MET A 113 -6.91 12.69 0.72
CA MET A 113 -6.98 11.83 1.89
C MET A 113 -7.02 12.69 3.16
N PRO A 114 -7.81 12.34 4.19
CA PRO A 114 -7.75 13.03 5.47
C PRO A 114 -6.32 13.02 6.03
N ALA A 115 -5.86 14.15 6.56
CA ALA A 115 -4.52 14.27 7.11
C ALA A 115 -4.23 13.24 8.20
N SER A 116 -5.23 12.91 9.04
CA SER A 116 -5.13 11.85 10.05
C SER A 116 -4.79 10.50 9.44
N ASP A 117 -5.44 10.15 8.33
CA ASP A 117 -5.30 8.85 7.66
C ASP A 117 -3.96 8.78 6.92
N ALA A 118 -3.55 9.87 6.27
CA ALA A 118 -2.25 9.95 5.60
C ALA A 118 -1.07 9.85 6.59
N VAL A 119 -1.14 10.56 7.72
CA VAL A 119 -0.15 10.48 8.80
C VAL A 119 -0.12 9.06 9.38
N LEU A 120 -1.29 8.48 9.67
CA LEU A 120 -1.41 7.14 10.20
C LEU A 120 -0.76 6.10 9.27
N LEU A 121 -1.09 6.11 7.97
CA LEU A 121 -0.51 5.19 7.00
C LEU A 121 1.02 5.34 6.89
N ARG A 122 1.55 6.57 6.99
CA ARG A 122 3.01 6.80 6.99
C ARG A 122 3.68 6.17 8.20
N GLU A 123 3.11 6.35 9.39
CA GLU A 123 3.67 5.79 10.63
C GLU A 123 3.54 4.26 10.67
N VAL A 124 2.38 3.71 10.26
CA VAL A 124 2.17 2.27 10.16
C VAL A 124 3.13 1.64 9.14
N TYR A 125 3.32 2.26 7.97
CA TYR A 125 4.26 1.78 6.96
C TYR A 125 5.70 1.72 7.50
N LYS A 126 6.16 2.77 8.20
CA LYS A 126 7.49 2.79 8.84
C LYS A 126 7.61 1.71 9.90
N ALA A 127 6.61 1.56 10.77
CA ALA A 127 6.59 0.56 11.83
C ALA A 127 6.67 -0.86 11.26
N PHE A 128 5.88 -1.16 10.23
CA PHE A 128 5.88 -2.47 9.58
C PHE A 128 7.18 -2.75 8.84
N ARG A 129 7.72 -1.78 8.10
CA ARG A 129 9.04 -1.93 7.46
C ARG A 129 10.12 -2.21 8.50
N SER A 130 10.11 -1.50 9.63
CA SER A 130 11.04 -1.73 10.74
C SER A 130 10.92 -3.14 11.32
N ALA A 131 9.69 -3.61 11.58
CA ALA A 131 9.45 -4.97 12.05
C ALA A 131 9.88 -6.04 11.04
N ALA A 132 9.56 -5.87 9.75
CA ALA A 132 10.00 -6.75 8.68
C ALA A 132 11.53 -6.81 8.54
N HIS A 133 12.22 -5.66 8.72
CA HIS A 133 13.67 -5.61 8.72
C HIS A 133 14.28 -6.34 9.92
N ARG A 134 13.68 -6.23 11.12
CA ARG A 134 14.11 -7.01 12.30
C ARG A 134 13.99 -8.51 12.07
N GLN A 135 12.89 -8.98 11.47
CA GLN A 135 12.70 -10.39 11.11
C GLN A 135 13.79 -10.87 10.13
N ALA A 136 14.07 -10.08 9.09
CA ALA A 136 15.11 -10.40 8.12
C ALA A 136 16.52 -10.50 8.74
N LEU A 137 16.85 -9.62 9.70
CA LEU A 137 18.13 -9.69 10.43
C LEU A 137 18.27 -10.98 11.26
N GLN A 138 17.15 -11.51 11.75
CA GLN A 138 17.10 -12.79 12.46
C GLN A 138 17.02 -14.01 11.51
N LYS A 139 17.10 -13.79 10.19
CA LYS A 139 16.89 -14.80 9.14
C LYS A 139 15.52 -15.50 9.24
N GLN A 140 14.53 -14.79 9.79
CA GLN A 140 13.16 -15.25 9.91
C GLN A 140 12.32 -14.74 8.73
N ALA A 141 11.23 -15.44 8.43
CA ALA A 141 10.23 -14.95 7.49
C ALA A 141 9.61 -13.64 8.02
N GLY A 142 9.00 -12.84 7.15
CA GLY A 142 8.31 -11.59 7.52
C GLY A 142 7.00 -11.82 8.29
N VAL A 143 6.98 -12.81 9.18
CA VAL A 143 5.81 -13.27 9.93
C VAL A 143 6.00 -12.89 11.39
N ILE A 144 4.97 -12.30 11.97
CA ILE A 144 4.92 -11.92 13.39
C ILE A 144 3.67 -12.51 14.04
N ASP A 145 3.59 -12.42 15.36
CA ASP A 145 2.39 -12.78 16.11
C ASP A 145 1.24 -11.81 15.77
N ALA A 146 0.05 -12.34 15.47
CA ALA A 146 -1.13 -11.57 15.10
C ALA A 146 -1.69 -10.68 16.21
N GLY A 147 -1.32 -10.91 17.48
CA GLY A 147 -1.61 -10.02 18.58
C GLY A 147 -0.79 -8.72 18.55
N GLN A 148 0.20 -8.61 17.67
CA GLN A 148 0.94 -7.38 17.41
C GLN A 148 0.22 -6.52 16.35
N PHE A 149 0.32 -5.20 16.50
CA PHE A 149 -0.19 -4.20 15.57
C PHE A 149 -1.69 -4.31 15.24
N VAL A 150 -2.50 -4.81 16.17
CA VAL A 150 -3.93 -5.07 15.93
C VAL A 150 -4.67 -3.80 15.50
N GLN A 151 -4.44 -2.68 16.19
CA GLN A 151 -5.11 -1.41 15.91
C GLN A 151 -4.67 -0.84 14.56
N GLU A 152 -3.36 -0.84 14.28
CA GLU A 152 -2.79 -0.38 13.03
C GLU A 152 -3.34 -1.16 11.83
N ARG A 153 -3.43 -2.48 11.96
CA ARG A 153 -3.99 -3.36 10.91
C ARG A 153 -5.47 -3.11 10.69
N GLN A 154 -6.24 -2.86 11.75
CA GLN A 154 -7.66 -2.50 11.64
C GLN A 154 -7.83 -1.16 10.92
N GLU A 155 -7.01 -0.17 11.23
CA GLU A 155 -7.04 1.14 10.58
C GLU A 155 -6.62 1.07 9.10
N VAL A 156 -5.57 0.31 8.76
CA VAL A 156 -5.21 0.06 7.35
C VAL A 156 -6.37 -0.56 6.59
N ARG A 157 -7.07 -1.54 7.19
CA ARG A 157 -8.26 -2.16 6.59
C ARG A 157 -9.44 -1.19 6.48
N ARG A 158 -9.63 -0.30 7.45
CA ARG A 158 -10.66 0.75 7.40
C ARG A 158 -10.40 1.70 6.22
N ILE A 159 -9.18 2.18 6.07
CA ILE A 159 -8.81 3.13 5.00
C ILE A 159 -8.90 2.44 3.63
N TRP A 160 -8.46 1.18 3.53
CA TRP A 160 -8.66 0.36 2.34
C TRP A 160 -10.11 0.35 1.88
N ALA A 161 -11.04 0.07 2.80
CA ALA A 161 -12.47 0.04 2.50
C ALA A 161 -13.04 1.43 2.13
N GLN A 162 -12.57 2.51 2.76
CA GLN A 162 -13.00 3.87 2.44
C GLN A 162 -12.61 4.32 1.03
N LEU A 163 -11.51 3.78 0.49
CA LEU A 163 -11.10 4.00 -0.90
C LEU A 163 -11.91 3.17 -1.91
N GLY A 164 -12.90 2.40 -1.44
CA GLY A 164 -13.74 1.52 -2.27
C GLY A 164 -13.01 0.26 -2.74
N LEU A 165 -11.92 -0.12 -2.06
CA LEU A 165 -11.18 -1.34 -2.35
C LEU A 165 -11.71 -2.51 -1.50
N THR A 166 -11.74 -3.71 -2.07
CA THR A 166 -12.31 -4.92 -1.44
C THR A 166 -11.34 -6.09 -1.43
#